data_AF-A0A9D4G438-F1
#
_entry.id   AF-A0A9D4G438-F1
#
_cell.length_a   1.000
_cell.length_b   1.000
_cell.length_c   1.000
_cell.angle_alpha   90.00
_cell.angle_beta   90.00
_cell.angle_gamma   90.00
#
_symmetry.space_group_name_H-M   'P 1'
#
loop_
_entity.id
_entity.type
_entity.pdbx_description
1 polymer ?
#
loop_
_entity_poly.entity_id
_entity_poly.type
_entity_poly.pdbx_seq_one_letter_code
_entity_poly.pdbx_strand_id
1 'polypeptide(L)'
;MRQLELQLDGEIAKKGKRFNQTYYTVMVSPHNNTMNVECTARRFIDSFDELLKGDVLESVEKFTKFIILSSKKDVDVLEPWVFIMWLEFYSTLASLIIAKLKIQHFADFLFVLPNNYFNLMFFVESSIPSGLKIIEAIQRFQTSYRNNPKMISRMQERLKCMAFAVAGLCDHLPLMETLVKKSVHNPMMFGVVERLLILAMTLVCNIGKTVEVVNEQSLMNMMTKVKLGDNAPLRLRRIQERLQNATGIADVANVLKDLLNYRQRSELLLVCSWKTENKMVLLAKSAIKTSTEIREIFDDQFLNADKTLNAMQQNKEGCVSVNEEHVVKKDYQQETDFEEDQTKEEIEKSQREKQEQQLRDTRERAVTTISRWYRKIRDKRNAKKDKDTSFDPSFAGIKMDNKSCGICGVYFEQLVTSIHDGNSKENAMLQVRKEHMATLDHQRNSQELMKFKKTYQEFIEPKLKDVKTFLYDSGFGLVDQSYVEKHYAQHQMDIQRLPTLVAHIEKELQLKINSRMWKHEGLVDMKLKELENNFRTLKPYIEQIHDKLRQENEEMAKQAAASNIPRTESWE
;
A
#
# COMPACT_ATOMS: atom_id res chain seq x y z
N MET A 1 -25.38 23.64 -25.40
CA MET A 1 -24.39 22.59 -25.73
C MET A 1 -24.05 22.59 -27.22
N ARG A 2 -24.92 22.13 -28.13
CA ARG A 2 -24.64 22.12 -29.58
C ARG A 2 -24.32 23.50 -30.21
N GLN A 3 -24.95 24.57 -29.72
CA GLN A 3 -24.63 25.95 -30.13
C GLN A 3 -23.27 26.45 -29.60
N LEU A 4 -22.83 25.95 -28.44
CA LEU A 4 -21.52 26.26 -27.86
C LEU A 4 -20.41 25.51 -28.61
N GLU A 5 -20.66 24.28 -29.03
CA GLU A 5 -19.76 23.51 -29.91
C GLU A 5 -19.58 24.22 -31.27
N LEU A 6 -20.66 24.67 -31.89
CA LEU A 6 -20.61 25.41 -33.17
C LEU A 6 -19.88 26.76 -33.06
N GLN A 7 -19.97 27.44 -31.91
CA GLN A 7 -19.21 28.67 -31.64
C GLN A 7 -17.71 28.38 -31.41
N LEU A 8 -17.39 27.26 -30.75
CA LEU A 8 -16.01 26.83 -30.52
C LEU A 8 -15.32 26.40 -31.83
N ASP A 9 -16.01 25.62 -32.66
CA ASP A 9 -15.51 25.19 -33.97
C ASP A 9 -15.31 26.38 -34.92
N GLY A 10 -16.17 27.40 -34.82
CA GLY A 10 -16.01 28.67 -35.55
C GLY A 10 -14.79 29.49 -35.10
N GLU A 11 -14.45 29.49 -33.81
CA GLU A 11 -13.25 30.15 -33.26
C GLU A 11 -11.96 29.38 -33.62
N ILE A 12 -12.01 28.05 -33.60
CA ILE A 12 -10.88 27.17 -33.96
C ILE A 12 -10.58 27.28 -35.46
N ALA A 13 -11.61 27.34 -36.31
CA ALA A 13 -11.46 27.55 -37.76
C ALA A 13 -10.88 28.94 -38.10
N LYS A 14 -11.20 29.98 -37.31
CA LYS A 14 -10.66 31.34 -37.49
C LYS A 14 -9.20 31.50 -37.05
N LYS A 15 -8.70 30.67 -36.16
CA LYS A 15 -7.32 30.72 -35.63
C LYS A 15 -6.45 29.56 -36.13
N GLY A 16 -6.78 29.03 -37.31
CA GLY A 16 -5.99 28.03 -38.00
C GLY A 16 -4.54 28.49 -38.19
N LYS A 17 -3.60 27.69 -37.66
CA LYS A 17 -2.13 27.84 -37.69
C LYS A 17 -1.50 28.61 -36.51
N ARG A 18 -1.71 28.16 -35.27
CA ARG A 18 -0.72 28.25 -34.18
C ARG A 18 -1.12 27.38 -32.96
N PHE A 19 -1.28 26.08 -33.17
CA PHE A 19 -1.27 25.10 -32.08
C PHE A 19 -0.37 23.93 -32.47
N ASN A 20 0.90 24.23 -32.69
CA ASN A 20 1.95 23.24 -32.59
C ASN A 20 2.60 23.40 -31.22
N GLN A 21 2.48 22.33 -30.42
CA GLN A 21 3.37 21.88 -29.36
C GLN A 21 3.85 22.90 -28.30
N THR A 22 3.72 22.43 -27.05
CA THR A 22 4.39 22.92 -25.83
C THR A 22 3.85 24.20 -25.18
N TYR A 23 3.81 24.17 -23.83
CA TYR A 23 3.39 25.19 -22.87
C TYR A 23 1.92 25.17 -22.41
N TYR A 24 1.73 24.48 -21.27
CA TYR A 24 0.56 24.58 -20.41
C TYR A 24 0.61 25.89 -19.62
N THR A 25 -0.04 26.94 -20.12
CA THR A 25 -0.35 28.12 -19.32
C THR A 25 -1.73 27.92 -18.70
N VAL A 26 -1.83 28.06 -17.38
CA VAL A 26 -3.12 28.17 -16.68
C VAL A 26 -3.86 29.33 -17.36
N MET A 27 -4.96 29.05 -18.06
CA MET A 27 -5.75 30.12 -18.68
C MET A 27 -6.43 30.88 -17.56
N VAL A 28 -5.94 32.09 -17.31
CA VAL A 28 -6.59 33.05 -16.45
C VAL A 28 -7.48 33.91 -17.35
N SER A 29 -8.69 34.25 -16.92
CA SER A 29 -9.57 35.11 -17.71
C SER A 29 -8.85 36.43 -18.03
N PRO A 30 -8.74 36.83 -19.32
CA PRO A 30 -8.00 38.02 -19.73
C PRO A 30 -8.65 39.33 -19.26
N HIS A 31 -9.82 39.29 -18.64
CA HIS A 31 -10.54 40.48 -18.19
C HIS A 31 -10.42 40.76 -16.69
N ASN A 32 -9.97 39.80 -15.87
CA ASN A 32 -9.98 40.00 -14.41
C ASN A 32 -8.91 39.24 -13.62
N ASN A 33 -7.93 38.60 -14.27
CA ASN A 33 -6.91 37.78 -13.58
C ASN A 33 -7.48 36.68 -12.64
N THR A 34 -8.76 36.30 -12.80
CA THR A 34 -9.36 35.18 -12.08
C THR A 34 -9.39 33.92 -12.95
N MET A 35 -8.99 32.79 -12.38
CA MET A 35 -9.32 31.48 -12.95
C MET A 35 -10.84 31.31 -12.92
N ASN A 36 -11.48 31.25 -14.09
CA ASN A 36 -12.93 31.11 -14.23
C ASN A 36 -13.37 29.67 -13.92
N VAL A 37 -14.63 29.46 -13.53
CA VAL A 37 -15.32 28.15 -13.37
C VAL A 37 -14.99 27.22 -14.54
N GLU A 38 -14.94 27.78 -15.75
CA GLU A 38 -14.58 27.10 -16.99
C GLU A 38 -13.21 26.40 -16.94
N CYS A 39 -12.22 26.98 -16.27
CA CYS A 39 -10.87 26.41 -16.16
C CYS A 39 -10.83 25.23 -15.18
N THR A 40 -11.58 25.32 -14.08
CA THR A 40 -11.72 24.22 -13.11
C THR A 40 -12.56 23.09 -13.73
N ALA A 41 -13.69 23.41 -14.37
CA ALA A 41 -14.50 22.46 -15.14
C ALA A 41 -13.69 21.78 -16.25
N ARG A 42 -12.82 22.54 -16.95
CA ARG A 42 -11.93 21.97 -17.97
C ARG A 42 -10.98 20.92 -17.40
N ARG A 43 -10.49 21.07 -16.16
CA ARG A 43 -9.64 20.04 -15.53
C ARG A 43 -10.39 18.77 -15.17
N PHE A 44 -11.66 18.89 -14.80
CA PHE A 44 -12.52 17.74 -14.66
C PHE A 44 -12.77 17.04 -16.01
N ILE A 45 -13.02 17.81 -17.08
CA ILE A 45 -13.18 17.28 -18.45
C ILE A 45 -11.89 16.60 -18.92
N ASP A 46 -10.72 17.24 -18.76
CA ASP A 46 -9.42 16.66 -19.10
C ASP A 46 -9.24 15.28 -18.45
N SER A 47 -9.70 15.11 -17.20
CA SER A 47 -9.66 13.83 -16.50
C SER A 47 -10.51 12.76 -17.18
N PHE A 48 -11.72 13.11 -17.56
CA PHE A 48 -12.62 12.19 -18.25
C PHE A 48 -12.11 11.88 -19.67
N ASP A 49 -11.55 12.86 -20.38
CA ASP A 49 -10.95 12.69 -21.70
C ASP A 49 -9.79 11.69 -21.69
N GLU A 50 -8.91 11.75 -20.68
CA GLU A 50 -7.84 10.77 -20.54
C GLU A 50 -8.38 9.36 -20.24
N LEU A 51 -9.46 9.27 -19.45
CA LEU A 51 -10.15 8.00 -19.24
C LEU A 51 -10.74 7.44 -20.54
N LEU A 52 -11.35 8.28 -21.39
CA LEU A 52 -11.89 7.88 -22.70
C LEU A 52 -10.80 7.34 -23.64
N LYS A 53 -9.58 7.89 -23.56
CA LYS A 53 -8.40 7.42 -24.30
C LYS A 53 -7.80 6.13 -23.73
N GLY A 54 -8.28 5.66 -22.58
CA GLY A 54 -7.75 4.49 -21.87
C GLY A 54 -6.57 4.78 -20.95
N ASP A 55 -6.18 6.04 -20.74
CA ASP A 55 -5.12 6.42 -19.82
C ASP A 55 -5.68 6.62 -18.39
N VAL A 56 -5.84 5.50 -17.70
CA VAL A 56 -6.37 5.48 -16.33
C VAL A 56 -5.43 6.22 -15.36
N LEU A 57 -4.11 6.21 -15.58
CA LEU A 57 -3.15 6.91 -14.71
C LEU A 57 -3.31 8.43 -14.84
N GLU A 58 -3.21 8.95 -16.07
CA GLU A 58 -3.28 10.39 -16.28
C GLU A 58 -4.65 10.93 -15.88
N SER A 59 -5.74 10.16 -16.06
CA SER A 59 -7.06 10.54 -15.56
C SER A 59 -7.06 10.82 -14.04
N VAL A 60 -6.53 9.92 -13.21
CA VAL A 60 -6.42 10.12 -11.74
C VAL A 60 -5.63 11.39 -11.42
N GLU A 61 -4.59 11.69 -12.20
CA GLU A 61 -3.78 12.89 -12.00
C GLU A 61 -4.49 14.18 -12.36
N LYS A 62 -5.21 14.20 -13.49
CA LYS A 62 -6.02 15.35 -13.89
C LYS A 62 -7.14 15.60 -12.88
N PHE A 63 -7.81 14.55 -12.40
CA PHE A 63 -8.83 14.69 -11.37
C PHE A 63 -8.27 15.30 -10.08
N THR A 64 -7.06 14.90 -9.67
CA THR A 64 -6.43 15.48 -8.48
C THR A 64 -6.13 16.96 -8.67
N LYS A 65 -5.71 17.38 -9.88
CA LYS A 65 -5.55 18.81 -10.21
C LYS A 65 -6.87 19.56 -10.14
N PHE A 66 -7.97 18.95 -10.57
CA PHE A 66 -9.31 19.51 -10.39
C PHE A 66 -9.62 19.73 -8.90
N ILE A 67 -9.40 18.74 -8.04
CA ILE A 67 -9.60 18.89 -6.57
C ILE A 67 -8.78 20.06 -6.02
N ILE A 68 -7.48 20.15 -6.36
CA ILE A 68 -6.59 21.22 -5.87
C ILE A 68 -7.06 22.60 -6.32
N LEU A 69 -7.63 22.72 -7.51
CA LEU A 69 -8.16 23.99 -7.99
C LEU A 69 -9.47 24.35 -7.31
N SER A 70 -10.36 23.37 -7.12
CA SER A 70 -11.59 23.52 -6.35
C SER A 70 -11.31 23.82 -4.87
N SER A 71 -10.17 23.39 -4.32
CA SER A 71 -9.81 23.67 -2.91
C SER A 71 -9.25 25.06 -2.68
N LYS A 72 -8.83 25.78 -3.72
CA LYS A 72 -8.15 27.08 -3.62
C LYS A 72 -9.08 28.28 -3.79
N LYS A 73 -10.33 28.05 -4.22
CA LYS A 73 -11.31 29.11 -4.46
C LYS A 73 -12.71 28.58 -4.18
N ASP A 74 -13.60 29.49 -3.79
CA ASP A 74 -15.03 29.22 -3.59
C ASP A 74 -15.75 29.09 -4.95
N VAL A 75 -15.48 28.00 -5.67
CA VAL A 75 -16.01 27.74 -7.01
C VAL A 75 -16.70 26.39 -7.03
N ASP A 76 -18.02 26.41 -6.89
CA ASP A 76 -18.87 25.23 -7.00
C ASP A 76 -19.00 24.79 -8.47
N VAL A 77 -18.13 23.87 -8.90
CA VAL A 77 -18.19 23.29 -10.26
C VAL A 77 -19.15 22.11 -10.35
N LEU A 78 -19.31 21.36 -9.25
CA LEU A 78 -20.12 20.15 -9.19
C LEU A 78 -21.00 20.19 -7.94
N GLU A 79 -22.24 19.73 -8.09
CA GLU A 79 -23.11 19.43 -6.95
C GLU A 79 -22.44 18.44 -5.98
N PRO A 80 -22.60 18.57 -4.65
CA PRO A 80 -21.86 17.77 -3.68
C PRO A 80 -21.99 16.24 -3.88
N TRP A 81 -23.17 15.77 -4.27
CA TRP A 81 -23.40 14.34 -4.52
C TRP A 81 -22.70 13.83 -5.79
N VAL A 82 -22.54 14.69 -6.80
CA VAL A 82 -21.78 14.38 -8.02
C VAL A 82 -20.28 14.40 -7.71
N PHE A 83 -19.82 15.38 -6.94
CA PHE A 83 -18.43 15.47 -6.51
C PHE A 83 -18.01 14.24 -5.69
N ILE A 84 -18.83 13.81 -4.73
CA ILE A 84 -18.58 12.61 -3.94
C ILE A 84 -18.57 11.35 -4.81
N MET A 85 -19.49 11.22 -5.78
CA MET A 85 -19.46 10.09 -6.71
C MET A 85 -18.13 10.01 -7.46
N TRP A 86 -17.60 11.14 -7.95
CA TRP A 86 -16.30 11.14 -8.62
C TRP A 86 -15.13 10.91 -7.67
N LEU A 87 -15.19 11.39 -6.42
CA LEU A 87 -14.22 11.03 -5.40
C LEU A 87 -14.21 9.53 -5.11
N GLU A 88 -15.38 8.89 -4.96
CA GLU A 88 -15.50 7.43 -4.79
C GLU A 88 -14.88 6.69 -5.98
N PHE A 89 -15.20 7.13 -7.21
CA PHE A 89 -14.66 6.53 -8.43
C PHE A 89 -13.13 6.66 -8.52
N TYR A 90 -12.59 7.88 -8.45
CA TYR A 90 -11.15 8.10 -8.65
C TYR A 90 -10.29 7.61 -7.48
N SER A 91 -10.80 7.62 -6.25
CA SER A 91 -10.10 7.00 -5.10
C SER A 91 -10.06 5.47 -5.22
N THR A 92 -11.12 4.87 -5.78
CA THR A 92 -11.15 3.44 -6.12
C THR A 92 -10.11 3.13 -7.20
N LEU A 93 -10.06 3.92 -8.27
CA LEU A 93 -9.04 3.78 -9.32
C LEU A 93 -7.62 3.87 -8.73
N ALA A 94 -7.34 4.94 -7.98
CA ALA A 94 -6.02 5.13 -7.36
C ALA A 94 -5.66 3.95 -6.44
N SER A 95 -6.60 3.45 -5.64
CA SER A 95 -6.38 2.29 -4.77
C SER A 95 -6.06 1.01 -5.56
N LEU A 96 -6.81 0.73 -6.63
CA LEU A 96 -6.56 -0.42 -7.51
C LEU A 96 -5.18 -0.34 -8.17
N ILE A 97 -4.79 0.85 -8.66
CA ILE A 97 -3.49 1.11 -9.28
C ILE A 97 -2.36 0.91 -8.26
N ILE A 98 -2.46 1.51 -7.08
CA ILE A 98 -1.45 1.39 -6.01
C ILE A 98 -1.30 -0.08 -5.62
N ALA A 99 -2.41 -0.79 -5.39
CA ALA A 99 -2.40 -2.22 -5.07
C ALA A 99 -1.72 -3.04 -6.18
N LYS A 100 -2.01 -2.71 -7.46
CA LYS A 100 -1.45 -3.40 -8.63
C LYS A 100 0.07 -3.20 -8.74
N LEU A 101 0.56 -2.02 -8.38
CA LEU A 101 1.99 -1.71 -8.37
C LEU A 101 2.67 -2.38 -7.15
N LYS A 102 2.03 -2.37 -5.98
CA LYS A 102 2.56 -2.92 -4.73
C LYS A 102 2.69 -4.44 -4.70
N ILE A 103 1.89 -5.20 -5.47
CA ILE A 103 1.96 -6.67 -5.50
C ILE A 103 3.37 -7.23 -5.81
N GLN A 104 4.23 -6.43 -6.43
CA GLN A 104 5.61 -6.83 -6.75
C GLN A 104 6.56 -6.79 -5.56
N HIS A 105 6.24 -5.95 -4.58
CA HIS A 105 7.02 -5.80 -3.36
C HIS A 105 6.41 -6.58 -2.20
N PHE A 106 5.09 -6.83 -2.27
CA PHE A 106 4.31 -7.50 -1.24
C PHE A 106 3.44 -8.56 -1.91
N ALA A 107 3.89 -9.81 -1.87
CA ALA A 107 3.03 -10.94 -2.19
C ALA A 107 1.82 -10.90 -1.26
N ASP A 108 0.61 -11.13 -1.79
CA ASP A 108 -0.65 -11.11 -1.05
C ASP A 108 -1.04 -9.74 -0.45
N PHE A 109 -0.81 -8.66 -1.19
CA PHE A 109 -1.33 -7.33 -0.84
C PHE A 109 -2.87 -7.30 -0.81
N LEU A 110 -3.43 -7.17 0.39
CA LEU A 110 -4.88 -7.08 0.65
C LEU A 110 -5.30 -5.64 0.91
N PHE A 111 -6.45 -5.26 0.36
CA PHE A 111 -7.14 -3.99 0.61
C PHE A 111 -8.64 -4.22 0.52
N VAL A 112 -9.47 -3.28 0.99
CA VAL A 112 -10.92 -3.45 0.98
C VAL A 112 -11.63 -2.37 0.19
N LEU A 113 -12.71 -2.75 -0.48
CA LEU A 113 -13.59 -1.83 -1.18
C LEU A 113 -15.05 -2.26 -1.00
N PRO A 114 -15.99 -1.31 -0.82
CA PRO A 114 -17.40 -1.58 -0.98
C PRO A 114 -17.72 -2.14 -2.37
N ASN A 115 -18.60 -3.14 -2.46
CA ASN A 115 -18.99 -3.73 -3.75
C ASN A 115 -19.63 -2.70 -4.70
N ASN A 116 -20.35 -1.71 -4.15
CA ASN A 116 -20.97 -0.66 -4.93
C ASN A 116 -19.96 0.24 -5.66
N TYR A 117 -18.70 0.32 -5.23
CA TYR A 117 -17.65 1.06 -5.94
C TYR A 117 -17.27 0.37 -7.24
N PHE A 118 -17.31 -0.97 -7.30
CA PHE A 118 -17.18 -1.69 -8.56
C PHE A 118 -18.39 -1.48 -9.46
N ASN A 119 -19.61 -1.43 -8.91
CA ASN A 119 -20.81 -1.10 -9.69
C ASN A 119 -20.72 0.31 -10.28
N LEU A 120 -20.18 1.27 -9.52
CA LEU A 120 -19.90 2.62 -10.02
C LEU A 120 -18.87 2.60 -11.16
N MET A 121 -17.81 1.80 -11.04
CA MET A 121 -16.86 1.63 -12.14
C MET A 121 -17.55 1.05 -13.38
N PHE A 122 -18.36 0.01 -13.25
CA PHE A 122 -19.10 -0.57 -14.38
C PHE A 122 -20.08 0.42 -15.01
N PHE A 123 -20.72 1.27 -14.21
CA PHE A 123 -21.57 2.35 -14.70
C PHE A 123 -20.78 3.36 -15.53
N VAL A 124 -19.60 3.78 -15.07
CA VAL A 124 -18.72 4.68 -15.81
C VAL A 124 -18.20 4.01 -17.08
N GLU A 125 -17.75 2.75 -17.02
CA GLU A 125 -17.31 1.95 -18.17
C GLU A 125 -18.39 1.87 -19.27
N SER A 126 -19.64 1.67 -18.87
CA SER A 126 -20.77 1.59 -19.81
C SER A 126 -21.03 2.90 -20.54
N SER A 127 -20.51 4.01 -20.01
CA SER A 127 -20.60 5.34 -20.62
C SER A 127 -19.42 5.67 -21.54
N ILE A 128 -18.42 4.79 -21.66
CA ILE A 128 -17.22 5.00 -22.49
C ILE A 128 -17.44 4.35 -23.88
N PRO A 129 -17.49 5.14 -24.97
CA PRO A 129 -17.78 4.61 -26.32
C PRO A 129 -16.76 3.58 -26.82
N SER A 130 -15.52 3.64 -26.36
CA SER A 130 -14.45 2.70 -26.76
C SER A 130 -14.61 1.29 -26.19
N GLY A 131 -15.58 1.07 -25.29
CA GLY A 131 -15.77 -0.20 -24.61
C GLY A 131 -14.67 -0.54 -23.60
N LEU A 132 -13.93 0.48 -23.14
CA LEU A 132 -12.82 0.33 -22.19
C LEU A 132 -13.28 -0.43 -20.94
N LYS A 133 -12.58 -1.52 -20.64
CA LYS A 133 -12.65 -2.21 -19.35
C LYS A 133 -11.54 -1.69 -18.46
N ILE A 134 -11.88 -0.90 -17.45
CA ILE A 134 -10.93 -0.20 -16.60
C ILE A 134 -10.07 -1.19 -15.81
N ILE A 135 -10.68 -2.26 -15.27
CA ILE A 135 -9.93 -3.29 -14.54
C ILE A 135 -8.90 -3.94 -15.47
N GLU A 136 -9.26 -4.24 -16.71
CA GLU A 136 -8.32 -4.79 -17.70
C GLU A 136 -7.24 -3.78 -18.08
N ALA A 137 -7.58 -2.49 -18.22
CA ALA A 137 -6.61 -1.45 -18.47
C ALA A 137 -5.56 -1.37 -17.34
N ILE A 138 -5.99 -1.49 -16.09
CA ILE A 138 -5.10 -1.55 -14.92
C ILE A 138 -4.27 -2.85 -14.92
N GLN A 139 -4.87 -3.99 -15.28
CA GLN A 139 -4.16 -5.28 -15.41
C GLN A 139 -3.00 -5.20 -16.42
N ARG A 140 -3.26 -4.52 -17.54
CA ARG A 140 -2.32 -4.36 -18.66
C ARG A 140 -1.19 -3.37 -18.37
N PHE A 141 -1.12 -2.74 -17.18
CA PHE A 141 0.02 -1.89 -16.85
C PHE A 141 1.35 -2.61 -17.09
N GLN A 142 2.09 -2.05 -18.05
CA GLN A 142 3.26 -2.66 -18.66
C GLN A 142 4.36 -2.92 -17.63
N THR A 143 5.20 -3.91 -17.93
CA THR A 143 6.40 -4.29 -17.19
C THR A 143 7.38 -3.12 -16.97
N SER A 144 7.32 -2.06 -17.79
CA SER A 144 8.12 -0.83 -17.62
C SER A 144 7.73 0.00 -16.39
N TYR A 145 6.44 0.02 -16.02
CA TYR A 145 5.94 0.69 -14.82
C TYR A 145 6.08 -0.16 -13.56
N ARG A 146 6.25 -1.48 -13.74
CA ARG A 146 6.28 -2.45 -12.65
C ARG A 146 7.36 -2.10 -11.61
N ASN A 147 8.56 -1.74 -12.03
CA ASN A 147 9.69 -1.46 -11.12
C ASN A 147 9.87 0.03 -10.77
N ASN A 148 8.84 0.89 -10.92
CA ASN A 148 9.01 2.33 -10.71
C ASN A 148 8.46 2.79 -9.34
N PRO A 149 9.29 2.85 -8.28
CA PRO A 149 8.85 3.33 -6.96
C PRO A 149 8.36 4.79 -6.96
N LYS A 150 8.76 5.59 -7.96
CA LYS A 150 8.24 6.95 -8.14
C LYS A 150 6.76 6.94 -8.54
N MET A 151 6.30 5.91 -9.26
CA MET A 151 4.91 5.81 -9.67
C MET A 151 4.00 5.48 -8.48
N ILE A 152 4.43 4.55 -7.61
CA ILE A 152 3.72 4.25 -6.37
C ILE A 152 3.58 5.52 -5.52
N SER A 153 4.70 6.23 -5.30
CA SER A 153 4.71 7.48 -4.54
C SER A 153 3.80 8.55 -5.17
N ARG A 154 3.84 8.70 -6.50
CA ARG A 154 3.00 9.65 -7.25
C ARG A 154 1.51 9.35 -7.07
N MET A 155 1.11 8.07 -7.15
CA MET A 155 -0.29 7.67 -6.97
C MET A 155 -0.74 7.76 -5.51
N GLN A 156 0.13 7.44 -4.56
CA GLN A 156 -0.15 7.64 -3.13
C GLN A 156 -0.36 9.13 -2.80
N GLU A 157 0.44 10.03 -3.38
CA GLU A 157 0.24 11.47 -3.23
C GLU A 157 -1.11 11.93 -3.85
N ARG A 158 -1.54 11.32 -4.97
CA ARG A 158 -2.88 11.59 -5.54
C ARG A 158 -3.99 11.15 -4.59
N LEU A 159 -3.90 9.93 -4.05
CA LEU A 159 -4.88 9.40 -3.11
C LEU A 159 -4.89 10.19 -1.80
N LYS A 160 -3.74 10.66 -1.34
CA LYS A 160 -3.62 11.58 -0.19
C LYS A 160 -4.37 12.88 -0.42
N CYS A 161 -4.23 13.51 -1.59
CA CYS A 161 -5.00 14.70 -1.91
C CYS A 161 -6.52 14.45 -1.88
N MET A 162 -6.98 13.29 -2.35
CA MET A 162 -8.41 12.91 -2.24
C MET A 162 -8.83 12.69 -0.78
N ALA A 163 -7.98 12.04 0.03
CA ALA A 163 -8.22 11.86 1.46
C ALA A 163 -8.26 13.20 2.22
N PHE A 164 -7.44 14.17 1.84
CA PHE A 164 -7.47 15.53 2.38
C PHE A 164 -8.78 16.25 2.05
N ALA A 165 -9.27 16.12 0.81
CA ALA A 165 -10.56 16.66 0.42
C ALA A 165 -11.71 16.01 1.24
N VAL A 166 -11.67 14.69 1.45
CA VAL A 166 -12.64 13.97 2.30
C VAL A 166 -12.56 14.41 3.76
N ALA A 167 -11.34 14.58 4.29
CA ALA A 167 -11.11 15.01 5.68
C ALA A 167 -11.41 16.51 5.91
N GLY A 168 -11.70 17.29 4.87
CA GLY A 168 -11.96 18.72 4.98
C GLY A 168 -10.70 19.56 5.26
N LEU A 169 -9.52 19.08 4.88
CA LEU A 169 -8.24 19.81 5.02
C LEU A 169 -7.95 20.75 3.84
N CYS A 170 -8.90 20.87 2.92
CA CYS A 170 -8.84 21.77 1.79
C CYS A 170 -9.65 23.02 2.17
N ASP A 171 -9.01 24.20 2.21
CA ASP A 171 -9.55 25.45 2.79
C ASP A 171 -10.91 25.91 2.23
N HIS A 172 -11.33 25.39 1.06
CA HIS A 172 -12.64 25.64 0.44
C HIS A 172 -13.47 24.37 0.15
N LEU A 173 -13.12 23.22 0.73
CA LEU A 173 -13.87 21.97 0.59
C LEU A 173 -14.13 21.28 1.96
N PRO A 174 -14.79 21.94 2.94
CA PRO A 174 -15.19 21.29 4.18
C PRO A 174 -16.44 20.41 3.99
N LEU A 175 -16.32 19.37 3.14
CA LEU A 175 -17.43 18.57 2.62
C LEU A 175 -18.40 18.10 3.72
N MET A 176 -17.88 17.48 4.78
CA MET A 176 -18.70 16.91 5.83
C MET A 176 -19.51 17.96 6.59
N GLU A 177 -18.87 19.07 7.00
CA GLU A 177 -19.53 20.15 7.72
C GLU A 177 -20.61 20.82 6.85
N THR A 178 -20.29 21.11 5.59
CA THR A 178 -21.24 21.69 4.62
C THR A 178 -22.43 20.78 4.40
N LEU A 179 -22.22 19.47 4.23
CA LEU A 179 -23.30 18.50 4.01
C LEU A 179 -24.19 18.35 5.24
N VAL A 180 -23.61 18.31 6.44
CA VAL A 180 -24.39 18.22 7.69
C VAL A 180 -25.20 19.48 7.90
N LYS A 181 -24.63 20.67 7.69
CA LYS A 181 -25.38 21.94 7.70
C LYS A 181 -26.54 21.94 6.71
N LYS A 182 -26.30 21.52 5.46
CA LYS A 182 -27.36 21.39 4.44
C LYS A 182 -28.42 20.34 4.81
N SER A 183 -28.04 19.28 5.54
CA SER A 183 -28.98 18.22 5.96
C SER A 183 -30.00 18.64 7.01
N VAL A 184 -29.72 19.72 7.75
CA VAL A 184 -30.69 20.32 8.68
C VAL A 184 -31.95 20.77 7.95
N HIS A 185 -31.78 21.38 6.77
CA HIS A 185 -32.88 21.93 5.97
C HIS A 185 -33.34 20.98 4.84
N ASN A 186 -32.49 20.03 4.44
CA ASN A 186 -32.81 19.06 3.40
C ASN A 186 -32.44 17.62 3.86
N PRO A 187 -33.39 16.86 4.43
CA PRO A 187 -33.13 15.52 4.93
C PRO A 187 -32.58 14.54 3.88
N MET A 188 -32.79 14.77 2.58
CA MET A 188 -32.20 13.94 1.52
C MET A 188 -30.67 13.98 1.53
N MET A 189 -30.07 15.06 2.05
CA MET A 189 -28.62 15.22 2.16
C MET A 189 -27.99 14.22 3.15
N PHE A 190 -28.76 13.62 4.06
CA PHE A 190 -28.25 12.53 4.91
C PHE A 190 -27.78 11.33 4.09
N GLY A 191 -28.37 11.09 2.91
CA GLY A 191 -27.87 10.06 1.99
C GLY A 191 -26.48 10.39 1.44
N VAL A 192 -26.19 11.66 1.24
CA VAL A 192 -24.88 12.15 0.76
C VAL A 192 -23.85 12.14 1.90
N VAL A 193 -24.25 12.51 3.12
CA VAL A 193 -23.44 12.36 4.34
C VAL A 193 -23.04 10.90 4.55
N GLU A 194 -23.99 9.97 4.42
CA GLU A 194 -23.73 8.54 4.54
C GLU A 194 -22.70 8.04 3.51
N ARG A 195 -22.79 8.50 2.26
CA ARG A 195 -21.79 8.18 1.22
C ARG A 195 -20.40 8.70 1.57
N LEU A 196 -20.31 9.93 2.07
CA LEU A 196 -19.03 10.49 2.50
C LEU A 196 -18.44 9.73 3.69
N LEU A 197 -19.25 9.29 4.65
CA LEU A 197 -18.82 8.43 5.75
C LEU A 197 -18.32 7.07 5.25
N ILE A 198 -19.02 6.44 4.28
CA ILE A 198 -18.57 5.18 3.67
C ILE A 198 -17.21 5.38 2.99
N LEU A 199 -17.03 6.47 2.24
CA LEU A 199 -15.75 6.79 1.60
C LEU A 199 -14.64 7.00 2.62
N ALA A 200 -14.89 7.78 3.68
CA ALA A 200 -13.91 8.04 4.72
C ALA A 200 -13.51 6.76 5.48
N MET A 201 -14.48 5.93 5.88
CA MET A 201 -14.20 4.63 6.50
C MET A 201 -13.44 3.70 5.55
N THR A 202 -13.78 3.69 4.26
CA THR A 202 -13.06 2.90 3.24
C THR A 202 -11.60 3.36 3.13
N LEU A 203 -11.34 4.66 3.15
CA LEU A 203 -9.98 5.20 3.16
C LEU A 203 -9.23 4.81 4.44
N VAL A 204 -9.88 4.90 5.62
CA VAL A 204 -9.30 4.49 6.91
C VAL A 204 -8.95 3.00 6.93
N CYS A 205 -9.84 2.13 6.46
CA CYS A 205 -9.57 0.69 6.36
C CYS A 205 -8.34 0.39 5.49
N ASN A 206 -8.01 1.26 4.55
CA ASN A 206 -6.89 1.09 3.63
C ASN A 206 -5.63 1.88 4.01
N ILE A 207 -5.56 2.43 5.22
CA ILE A 207 -4.36 3.09 5.75
C ILE A 207 -3.23 2.08 5.95
N GLY A 208 -2.00 2.49 5.64
CA GLY A 208 -0.82 1.62 5.62
C GLY A 208 -0.80 0.67 4.41
N LYS A 209 -1.96 0.41 3.81
CA LYS A 209 -2.15 -0.38 2.60
C LYS A 209 -2.02 0.52 1.38
N THR A 210 -3.10 1.15 0.90
CA THR A 210 -3.04 2.06 -0.26
C THR A 210 -2.94 3.52 0.17
N VAL A 211 -3.52 3.87 1.32
CA VAL A 211 -3.56 5.23 1.89
C VAL A 211 -2.39 5.43 2.87
N GLU A 212 -1.81 6.63 2.89
CA GLU A 212 -0.73 6.97 3.80
C GLU A 212 -1.20 7.12 5.26
N VAL A 213 -0.35 6.72 6.21
CA VAL A 213 -0.60 6.77 7.67
C VAL A 213 -0.91 8.18 8.17
N VAL A 214 -0.32 9.20 7.54
CA VAL A 214 -0.55 10.61 7.90
C VAL A 214 -2.03 11.03 7.77
N ASN A 215 -2.83 10.31 6.98
CA ASN A 215 -4.24 10.64 6.79
C ASN A 215 -5.14 10.07 7.89
N GLU A 216 -4.66 9.15 8.73
CA GLU A 216 -5.46 8.45 9.75
C GLU A 216 -6.11 9.42 10.72
N GLN A 217 -5.29 10.28 11.33
CA GLN A 217 -5.73 11.26 12.31
C GLN A 217 -6.78 12.20 11.72
N SER A 218 -6.54 12.72 10.51
CA SER A 218 -7.43 13.70 9.88
C SER A 218 -8.78 13.11 9.49
N LEU A 219 -8.79 11.89 8.93
CA LEU A 219 -10.02 11.19 8.56
C LEU A 219 -10.84 10.80 9.81
N MET A 220 -10.18 10.25 10.84
CA MET A 220 -10.85 9.90 12.09
C MET A 220 -11.39 11.13 12.82
N ASN A 221 -10.62 12.23 12.86
CA ASN A 221 -11.08 13.49 13.43
C ASN A 221 -12.33 14.02 12.69
N MET A 222 -12.31 14.02 11.36
CA MET A 222 -13.47 14.43 10.56
C MET A 222 -14.71 13.60 10.87
N MET A 223 -14.61 12.27 10.91
CA MET A 223 -15.75 11.38 11.16
C MET A 223 -16.29 11.48 12.60
N THR A 224 -15.45 11.79 13.58
CA THR A 224 -15.84 11.82 15.00
C THR A 224 -16.29 13.18 15.49
N LYS A 225 -15.80 14.27 14.87
CA LYS A 225 -16.12 15.67 15.23
C LYS A 225 -17.54 16.09 14.84
N VAL A 226 -18.07 15.54 13.76
CA VAL A 226 -19.34 15.96 13.18
C VAL A 226 -20.50 15.44 14.02
N LYS A 227 -21.27 16.34 14.65
CA LYS A 227 -22.48 15.98 15.39
C LYS A 227 -23.70 15.99 14.47
N LEU A 228 -24.31 14.83 14.29
CA LEU A 228 -25.60 14.71 13.62
C LEU A 228 -26.71 15.21 14.56
N GLY A 229 -27.62 16.04 14.06
CA GLY A 229 -28.79 16.50 14.80
C GLY A 229 -29.84 15.40 15.01
N ASP A 230 -30.87 15.68 15.82
CA ASP A 230 -31.92 14.71 16.14
C ASP A 230 -32.75 14.27 14.93
N ASN A 231 -32.80 15.11 13.91
CA ASN A 231 -33.44 14.83 12.62
C ASN A 231 -32.67 13.81 11.76
N ALA A 232 -31.44 13.44 12.15
CA ALA A 232 -30.66 12.45 11.43
C ALA A 232 -31.22 11.03 11.65
N PRO A 233 -31.21 10.18 10.59
CA PRO A 233 -31.60 8.79 10.70
C PRO A 233 -30.87 8.08 11.85
N LEU A 234 -31.62 7.31 12.66
CA LEU A 234 -31.09 6.60 13.83
C LEU A 234 -29.87 5.73 13.49
N ARG A 235 -29.85 5.13 12.29
CA ARG A 235 -28.71 4.35 11.81
C ARG A 235 -27.42 5.16 11.73
N LEU A 236 -27.49 6.41 11.25
CA LEU A 236 -26.32 7.28 11.10
C LEU A 236 -25.79 7.74 12.46
N ARG A 237 -26.70 8.05 13.40
CA ARG A 237 -26.32 8.38 14.79
C ARG A 237 -25.60 7.21 15.46
N ARG A 238 -26.13 5.99 15.34
CA ARG A 238 -25.47 4.77 15.87
C ARG A 238 -24.09 4.53 15.25
N ILE A 239 -23.92 4.81 13.96
CA ILE A 239 -22.63 4.69 13.28
C ILE A 239 -21.65 5.71 13.84
N GLN A 240 -22.08 6.96 13.99
CA GLN A 240 -21.25 8.01 14.58
C GLN A 240 -20.81 7.65 16.00
N GLU A 241 -21.72 7.18 16.86
CA GLU A 241 -21.41 6.71 18.22
C GLU A 241 -20.38 5.57 18.22
N ARG A 242 -20.54 4.59 17.32
CA ARG A 242 -19.58 3.49 17.20
C ARG A 242 -18.20 3.96 16.70
N LEU A 243 -18.15 4.90 15.77
CA LEU A 243 -16.90 5.50 15.30
C LEU A 243 -16.18 6.29 16.39
N GLN A 244 -16.92 7.01 17.25
CA GLN A 244 -16.36 7.73 18.39
C GLN A 244 -15.76 6.82 19.45
N ASN A 245 -16.21 5.56 19.51
CA ASN A 245 -15.71 4.53 20.43
C ASN A 245 -14.73 3.54 19.78
N ALA A 246 -14.40 3.74 18.50
CA ALA A 246 -13.46 2.86 17.80
C ALA A 246 -12.05 2.99 18.39
N THR A 247 -11.39 1.86 18.60
CA THR A 247 -10.04 1.79 19.17
C THR A 247 -8.97 1.45 18.12
N GLY A 248 -9.39 0.96 16.96
CA GLY A 248 -8.51 0.68 15.84
C GLY A 248 -9.24 0.48 14.51
N ILE A 249 -8.47 0.10 13.49
CA ILE A 249 -8.96 -0.05 12.12
C ILE A 249 -9.99 -1.19 12.02
N ALA A 250 -9.81 -2.28 12.78
CA ALA A 250 -10.77 -3.39 12.82
C ALA A 250 -12.18 -2.94 13.27
N ASP A 251 -12.27 -2.02 14.23
CA ASP A 251 -13.57 -1.47 14.67
C ASP A 251 -14.23 -0.66 13.55
N VAL A 252 -13.46 0.19 12.88
CA VAL A 252 -13.95 1.00 11.74
C VAL A 252 -14.43 0.09 10.60
N ALA A 253 -13.69 -0.98 10.30
CA ALA A 253 -14.07 -1.96 9.28
C ALA A 253 -15.36 -2.71 9.65
N ASN A 254 -15.56 -3.04 10.93
CA ASN A 254 -16.81 -3.63 11.42
C ASN A 254 -17.99 -2.66 11.26
N VAL A 255 -17.80 -1.38 11.61
CA VAL A 255 -18.82 -0.34 11.42
C VAL A 255 -19.18 -0.17 9.94
N LEU A 256 -18.17 -0.13 9.05
CA LEU A 256 -18.36 -0.06 7.62
C LEU A 256 -19.14 -1.26 7.07
N LYS A 257 -18.74 -2.48 7.44
CA LYS A 257 -19.44 -3.71 7.05
C LYS A 257 -20.92 -3.67 7.46
N ASP A 258 -21.19 -3.31 8.71
CA ASP A 258 -22.55 -3.26 9.21
C ASP A 258 -23.38 -2.21 8.48
N LEU A 259 -22.82 -1.01 8.26
CA LEU A 259 -23.51 0.06 7.52
C LEU A 259 -23.88 -0.39 6.10
N LEU A 260 -22.96 -1.05 5.38
CA LEU A 260 -23.21 -1.56 4.03
C LEU A 260 -24.31 -2.64 4.02
N ASN A 261 -24.31 -3.54 5.01
CA ASN A 261 -25.33 -4.57 5.17
C ASN A 261 -26.73 -4.00 5.48
N TYR A 262 -26.80 -2.91 6.27
CA TYR A 262 -28.07 -2.25 6.63
C TYR A 262 -28.74 -1.49 5.47
N ARG A 263 -28.05 -1.26 4.36
CA ARG A 263 -28.66 -0.64 3.18
C ARG A 263 -29.68 -1.59 2.55
N GLN A 264 -30.70 -1.03 1.89
CA GLN A 264 -31.77 -1.81 1.24
C GLN A 264 -31.28 -2.87 0.24
N ARG A 265 -30.07 -2.71 -0.30
CA ARG A 265 -29.46 -3.64 -1.26
C ARG A 265 -28.50 -4.65 -0.62
N SER A 266 -28.30 -4.59 0.70
CA SER A 266 -27.36 -5.42 1.46
C SER A 266 -25.98 -5.45 0.79
N GLU A 267 -25.35 -4.28 0.72
CA GLU A 267 -24.08 -4.11 0.03
C GLU A 267 -22.96 -4.84 0.80
N LEU A 268 -22.06 -5.48 0.06
CA LEU A 268 -20.96 -6.26 0.65
C LEU A 268 -19.69 -5.43 0.74
N LEU A 269 -18.93 -5.61 1.82
CA LEU A 269 -17.53 -5.19 1.91
C LEU A 269 -16.65 -6.29 1.33
N LEU A 270 -15.83 -5.96 0.32
CA LEU A 270 -14.98 -6.92 -0.38
C LEU A 270 -13.53 -6.77 0.05
N VAL A 271 -12.87 -7.89 0.37
CA VAL A 271 -11.42 -8.01 0.34
C VAL A 271 -10.98 -8.16 -1.11
N CYS A 272 -10.02 -7.35 -1.50
CA CYS A 272 -9.46 -7.30 -2.85
C CYS A 272 -7.97 -7.62 -2.79
N SER A 273 -7.49 -8.41 -3.74
CA SER A 273 -6.07 -8.70 -3.92
C SER A 273 -5.76 -8.88 -5.40
N TRP A 274 -4.63 -8.36 -5.86
CA TRP A 274 -4.10 -8.79 -7.14
C TRP A 274 -3.40 -10.13 -6.95
N LYS A 275 -3.68 -11.12 -7.80
CA LYS A 275 -3.07 -12.46 -7.78
C LYS A 275 -2.36 -12.74 -9.09
N THR A 276 -1.23 -13.41 -9.03
CA THR A 276 -0.49 -13.83 -10.23
C THR A 276 -0.89 -15.26 -10.57
N GLU A 277 -1.64 -15.44 -11.65
CA GLU A 277 -2.09 -16.74 -12.17
C GLU A 277 -1.64 -16.86 -13.63
N ASN A 278 -0.94 -17.94 -13.98
CA ASN A 278 -0.51 -18.21 -15.37
C ASN A 278 0.20 -17.03 -16.06
N LYS A 279 1.09 -16.32 -15.35
CA LYS A 279 1.81 -15.11 -15.80
C LYS A 279 0.93 -13.87 -16.05
N MET A 280 -0.38 -13.96 -15.80
CA MET A 280 -1.30 -12.82 -15.76
C MET A 280 -1.53 -12.38 -14.32
N VAL A 281 -1.77 -11.09 -14.12
CA VAL A 281 -2.13 -10.55 -12.79
C VAL A 281 -3.61 -10.19 -12.81
N LEU A 282 -4.42 -10.92 -12.06
CA LEU A 282 -5.87 -10.80 -12.02
C LEU A 282 -6.33 -10.22 -10.67
N LEU A 283 -7.46 -9.53 -10.67
CA LEU A 283 -8.05 -8.96 -9.45
C LEU A 283 -8.98 -10.01 -8.83
N ALA A 284 -8.56 -10.61 -7.72
CA ALA A 284 -9.40 -11.45 -6.89
C ALA A 284 -10.19 -10.60 -5.89
N LYS A 285 -11.45 -10.99 -5.65
CA LYS A 285 -12.38 -10.32 -4.74
C LYS A 285 -13.14 -11.36 -3.93
N SER A 286 -13.25 -11.18 -2.62
CA SER A 286 -14.05 -12.03 -1.75
C SER A 286 -14.81 -11.18 -0.74
N ALA A 287 -16.07 -11.55 -0.45
CA ALA A 287 -16.86 -10.83 0.54
C ALA A 287 -16.42 -11.17 1.96
N ILE A 288 -16.30 -10.15 2.81
CA ILE A 288 -16.08 -10.32 4.25
C ILE A 288 -17.40 -10.71 4.90
N LYS A 289 -17.44 -11.89 5.53
CA LYS A 289 -18.66 -12.42 6.15
C LYS A 289 -18.68 -12.14 7.64
N THR A 290 -17.57 -12.35 8.32
CA THR A 290 -17.52 -12.37 9.79
C THR A 290 -16.68 -11.23 10.35
N SER A 291 -16.88 -10.91 11.63
CA SER A 291 -16.02 -9.96 12.35
C SER A 291 -14.66 -10.57 12.71
N THR A 292 -14.56 -11.90 12.76
CA THR A 292 -13.30 -12.62 12.93
C THR A 292 -12.39 -12.42 11.72
N GLU A 293 -12.92 -12.57 10.50
CA GLU A 293 -12.19 -12.27 9.26
C GLU A 293 -11.67 -10.82 9.22
N ILE A 294 -12.41 -9.86 9.79
CA ILE A 294 -11.95 -8.47 9.89
C ILE A 294 -10.71 -8.36 10.78
N ARG A 295 -10.71 -9.02 11.95
CA ARG A 295 -9.56 -9.00 12.86
C ARG A 295 -8.33 -9.71 12.31
N GLU A 296 -8.52 -10.66 11.40
CA GLU A 296 -7.41 -11.30 10.68
C GLU A 296 -6.78 -10.38 9.63
N ILE A 297 -7.54 -9.40 9.10
CA ILE A 297 -7.12 -8.50 8.01
C ILE A 297 -6.63 -7.14 8.51
N PHE A 298 -7.10 -6.70 9.67
CA PHE A 298 -6.87 -5.35 10.20
C PHE A 298 -6.40 -5.40 11.65
N ASP A 299 -5.53 -4.44 11.98
CA ASP A 299 -5.05 -4.26 13.35
C ASP A 299 -6.19 -3.83 14.28
N ASP A 300 -6.16 -4.37 15.51
CA ASP A 300 -7.06 -3.98 16.60
C ASP A 300 -6.78 -2.55 17.11
N GLN A 301 -5.64 -1.97 16.73
CA GLN A 301 -5.24 -0.61 17.07
C GLN A 301 -5.06 0.24 15.83
N PHE A 302 -5.16 1.55 15.99
CA PHE A 302 -4.76 2.51 14.96
C PHE A 302 -3.24 2.48 14.76
N LEU A 303 -2.79 2.75 13.53
CA LEU A 303 -1.38 2.73 13.18
C LEU A 303 -0.60 3.87 13.85
N ASN A 304 -1.30 4.94 14.24
CA ASN A 304 -0.79 6.01 15.09
C ASN A 304 -1.70 6.21 16.31
N ALA A 305 -1.89 5.15 17.11
CA ALA A 305 -2.83 5.11 18.24
C ALA A 305 -2.79 6.37 19.11
N ASP A 306 -1.62 6.81 19.56
CA ASP A 306 -1.50 8.00 20.41
C ASP A 306 -2.03 9.26 19.73
N LYS A 307 -1.63 9.55 18.48
CA LYS A 307 -2.09 10.78 17.79
C LYS A 307 -3.56 10.70 17.39
N THR A 308 -4.00 9.53 16.92
CA THR A 308 -5.35 9.32 16.42
C THR A 308 -6.37 9.34 17.56
N LEU A 309 -6.12 8.61 18.65
CA LEU A 309 -6.99 8.62 19.82
C LEU A 309 -6.99 9.98 20.51
N ASN A 310 -5.83 10.66 20.63
CA ASN A 310 -5.78 12.01 21.18
C ASN A 310 -6.59 13.00 20.31
N ALA A 311 -6.52 12.91 18.98
CA ALA A 311 -7.32 13.75 18.10
C ALA A 311 -8.83 13.49 18.22
N MET A 312 -9.22 12.23 18.47
CA MET A 312 -10.60 11.86 18.76
C MET A 312 -11.05 12.36 20.16
N GLN A 313 -10.14 12.40 21.13
CA GLN A 313 -10.42 12.74 22.55
C GLN A 313 -10.36 14.24 22.87
N GLN A 314 -9.46 15.01 22.26
CA GLN A 314 -9.33 16.47 22.44
C GLN A 314 -10.63 17.24 22.16
N ASN A 315 -11.62 16.58 21.55
CA ASN A 315 -12.93 17.14 21.23
C ASN A 315 -14.09 16.68 22.14
N LYS A 316 -13.84 15.86 23.18
CA LYS A 316 -14.85 15.63 24.24
C LYS A 316 -15.05 16.87 25.12
N GLU A 317 -14.06 17.75 25.20
CA GLU A 317 -14.08 18.94 26.06
C GLU A 317 -14.33 20.26 25.31
N GLY A 318 -14.14 20.31 23.98
CA GLY A 318 -14.35 21.49 23.14
C GLY A 318 -15.65 21.46 22.33
N CYS A 319 -16.81 21.49 23.01
CA CYS A 319 -18.11 21.48 22.36
C CYS A 319 -18.55 22.90 21.98
N VAL A 320 -18.32 23.31 20.73
CA VAL A 320 -19.02 24.49 20.17
C VAL A 320 -20.34 24.01 19.58
N SER A 321 -21.44 24.28 20.29
CA SER A 321 -22.78 24.27 19.70
C SER A 321 -22.79 25.22 18.50
N VAL A 322 -23.44 24.83 17.42
CA VAL A 322 -23.66 25.70 16.26
C VAL A 322 -24.54 26.87 16.71
N ASN A 323 -23.88 27.93 17.17
CA ASN A 323 -24.27 29.33 17.12
C ASN A 323 -23.01 30.13 17.44
N GLU A 324 -22.77 31.14 16.61
CA GLU A 324 -21.69 32.13 16.65
C GLU A 324 -20.40 31.80 15.89
N GLU A 325 -20.21 32.61 14.85
CA GLU A 325 -19.02 32.78 14.04
C GLU A 325 -17.80 33.03 14.93
N HIS A 326 -16.82 32.14 14.97
CA HIS A 326 -15.43 32.50 15.28
C HIS A 326 -14.52 31.48 14.58
N VAL A 327 -14.06 31.86 13.37
CA VAL A 327 -13.08 31.11 12.58
C VAL A 327 -11.70 31.36 13.18
N VAL A 328 -11.17 30.40 13.93
CA VAL A 328 -9.74 30.37 14.29
C VAL A 328 -8.97 29.89 13.06
N LYS A 329 -8.44 30.85 12.30
CA LYS A 329 -7.45 30.62 11.24
C LYS A 329 -6.15 30.10 11.88
N LYS A 330 -5.60 29.00 11.35
CA LYS A 330 -4.21 28.62 11.56
C LYS A 330 -3.49 28.66 10.22
N ASP A 331 -2.42 29.43 10.19
CA ASP A 331 -1.69 29.83 9.00
C ASP A 331 -0.98 28.66 8.31
N TYR A 332 -1.30 28.47 7.03
CA TYR A 332 -0.41 27.92 6.02
C TYR A 332 -0.37 28.93 4.86
N GLN A 333 0.41 30.00 5.03
CA GLN A 333 0.74 30.89 3.92
C GLN A 333 2.01 30.39 3.24
N GLN A 334 1.90 30.14 1.94
CA GLN A 334 3.02 29.92 1.04
C GLN A 334 3.20 31.21 0.23
N GLU A 335 4.40 31.78 0.33
CA GLU A 335 4.83 33.04 -0.30
C GLU A 335 4.63 33.01 -1.82
N THR A 336 4.08 34.11 -2.35
CA THR A 336 4.22 34.50 -3.75
C THR A 336 4.54 35.98 -3.80
N ASP A 337 5.80 36.29 -4.10
CA ASP A 337 6.28 37.64 -4.39
C ASP A 337 5.61 38.21 -5.65
N PHE A 338 5.23 39.49 -5.60
CA PHE A 338 5.19 40.38 -6.74
C PHE A 338 5.68 41.77 -6.34
N GLU A 339 6.46 42.34 -7.24
CA GLU A 339 7.38 43.48 -7.11
C GLU A 339 6.70 44.81 -6.76
N GLU A 340 7.27 45.55 -5.79
CA GLU A 340 7.11 47.00 -5.64
C GLU A 340 8.44 47.69 -6.02
N ASP A 341 8.33 48.81 -6.74
CA ASP A 341 9.40 49.62 -7.30
C ASP A 341 10.52 49.94 -6.28
N GLN A 342 11.76 49.49 -6.55
CA GLN A 342 12.94 49.79 -5.74
C GLN A 342 13.95 50.69 -6.48
N THR A 343 14.52 51.63 -5.73
CA THR A 343 15.44 52.67 -6.23
C THR A 343 16.83 52.13 -6.61
N LYS A 344 17.53 52.83 -7.51
CA LYS A 344 18.83 52.41 -8.10
C LYS A 344 19.95 52.07 -7.10
N GLU A 345 19.95 52.66 -5.89
CA GLU A 345 20.93 52.33 -4.84
C GLU A 345 20.69 50.95 -4.20
N GLU A 346 19.45 50.48 -4.12
CA GLU A 346 19.12 49.14 -3.58
C GLU A 346 19.53 48.03 -4.54
N ILE A 347 19.47 48.29 -5.85
CA ILE A 347 19.92 47.35 -6.89
C ILE A 347 21.44 47.12 -6.80
N GLU A 348 22.23 48.17 -6.61
CA GLU A 348 23.69 48.03 -6.50
C GLU A 348 24.14 47.34 -5.21
N LYS A 349 23.41 47.53 -4.11
CA LYS A 349 23.66 46.83 -2.84
C LYS A 349 23.29 45.34 -2.96
N SER A 350 22.14 45.02 -3.58
CA SER A 350 21.70 43.66 -3.87
C SER A 350 22.67 42.90 -4.79
N GLN A 351 23.26 43.58 -5.77
CA GLN A 351 24.23 42.96 -6.67
C GLN A 351 25.56 42.60 -5.97
N ARG A 352 26.03 43.45 -5.04
CA ARG A 352 27.21 43.14 -4.22
C ARG A 352 26.95 41.97 -3.27
N GLU A 353 25.79 41.92 -2.64
CA GLU A 353 25.38 40.81 -1.76
C GLU A 353 25.23 39.48 -2.54
N LYS A 354 24.71 39.52 -3.78
CA LYS A 354 24.63 38.34 -4.66
C LYS A 354 26.01 37.83 -5.07
N GLN A 355 26.99 38.70 -5.33
CA GLN A 355 28.35 38.26 -5.65
C GLN A 355 29.06 37.62 -4.46
N GLU A 356 28.91 38.18 -3.26
CA GLU A 356 29.44 37.57 -2.03
C GLU A 356 28.77 36.22 -1.73
N GLN A 357 27.46 36.11 -1.96
CA GLN A 357 26.73 34.87 -1.77
C GLN A 357 27.17 33.79 -2.76
N GLN A 358 27.39 34.13 -4.03
CA GLN A 358 27.92 33.17 -5.01
C GLN A 358 29.33 32.68 -4.65
N LEU A 359 30.18 33.54 -4.09
CA LEU A 359 31.49 33.16 -3.57
C LEU A 359 31.40 32.22 -2.36
N ARG A 360 30.45 32.45 -1.44
CA ARG A 360 30.13 31.53 -0.33
C ARG A 360 29.63 30.18 -0.83
N ASP A 361 28.67 30.16 -1.75
CA ASP A 361 28.09 28.93 -2.32
C ASP A 361 29.11 28.10 -3.11
N THR A 362 30.11 28.75 -3.72
CA THR A 362 31.18 28.08 -4.44
C THR A 362 32.17 27.41 -3.47
N ARG A 363 32.47 28.06 -2.35
CA ARG A 363 33.29 27.47 -1.27
C ARG A 363 32.58 26.30 -0.60
N GLU A 364 31.28 26.39 -0.32
CA GLU A 364 30.50 25.27 0.24
C GLU A 364 30.40 24.08 -0.72
N ARG A 365 30.23 24.33 -2.03
CA ARG A 365 30.25 23.27 -3.04
C ARG A 365 31.59 22.56 -3.12
N ALA A 366 32.71 23.28 -2.97
CA ALA A 366 34.04 22.69 -2.91
C ALA A 366 34.22 21.81 -1.65
N VAL A 367 33.82 22.30 -0.47
CA VAL A 367 33.86 21.54 0.79
C VAL A 367 33.01 20.27 0.74
N THR A 368 31.81 20.35 0.15
CA THR A 368 30.90 19.22 -0.02
C THR A 368 31.46 18.17 -0.98
N THR A 369 32.16 18.61 -2.03
CA THR A 369 32.77 17.73 -3.03
C THR A 369 33.99 16.99 -2.44
N ILE A 370 34.84 17.69 -1.69
CA ILE A 370 35.99 17.10 -0.97
C ILE A 370 35.49 16.10 0.09
N SER A 371 34.43 16.44 0.82
CA SER A 371 33.82 15.57 1.84
C SER A 371 33.21 14.28 1.24
N ARG A 372 32.59 14.36 0.06
CA ARG A 372 32.08 13.19 -0.69
C ARG A 372 33.19 12.29 -1.19
N TRP A 373 34.31 12.86 -1.65
CA TRP A 373 35.47 12.12 -2.09
C TRP A 373 36.14 11.36 -0.93
N TYR A 374 36.29 12.02 0.23
CA TYR A 374 36.87 11.40 1.43
C TYR A 374 35.99 10.24 1.98
N ARG A 375 34.66 10.38 1.94
CA ARG A 375 33.71 9.29 2.30
C ARG A 375 33.85 8.06 1.41
N LYS A 376 33.93 8.24 0.08
CA LYS A 376 34.13 7.14 -0.87
C LYS A 376 35.43 6.35 -0.63
N ILE A 377 36.50 7.02 -0.20
CA ILE A 377 37.77 6.37 0.12
C ILE A 377 37.69 5.58 1.44
N ARG A 378 36.97 6.11 2.43
CA ARG A 378 36.73 5.43 3.72
C ARG A 378 35.84 4.19 3.55
N ASP A 379 34.78 4.29 2.77
CA ASP A 379 33.85 3.17 2.52
C ASP A 379 34.53 2.02 1.76
N LYS A 380 35.45 2.33 0.83
CA LYS A 380 36.29 1.31 0.16
C LYS A 380 37.28 0.62 1.10
N ARG A 381 37.77 1.30 2.13
CA ARG A 381 38.64 0.69 3.16
C ARG A 381 37.84 -0.19 4.13
N ASN A 382 36.60 0.19 4.47
CA ASN A 382 35.73 -0.57 5.36
C ASN A 382 35.12 -1.81 4.68
N ALA A 383 34.76 -1.73 3.39
CA ALA A 383 34.26 -2.87 2.61
C ALA A 383 35.28 -4.01 2.44
N LYS A 384 36.56 -3.78 2.74
CA LYS A 384 37.61 -4.80 2.73
C LYS A 384 37.77 -5.55 4.06
N LYS A 385 37.12 -5.07 5.15
CA LYS A 385 37.18 -5.68 6.49
C LYS A 385 35.97 -6.54 6.85
N ASP A 386 34.81 -6.35 6.22
CA ASP A 386 33.55 -7.04 6.59
C ASP A 386 33.25 -8.34 5.81
N LYS A 387 34.26 -8.99 5.23
CA LYS A 387 34.07 -10.21 4.41
C LYS A 387 34.00 -11.54 5.20
N ASP A 388 34.01 -11.51 6.53
CA ASP A 388 34.27 -12.72 7.35
C ASP A 388 33.14 -13.20 8.28
N THR A 389 31.88 -12.87 8.04
CA THR A 389 30.76 -13.56 8.73
C THR A 389 29.68 -13.98 7.75
N SER A 390 29.42 -15.29 7.70
CA SER A 390 28.52 -15.99 6.78
C SER A 390 27.14 -15.34 6.70
N PHE A 391 26.76 -14.93 5.49
CA PHE A 391 25.47 -14.32 5.20
C PHE A 391 24.41 -15.41 5.00
N ASP A 392 23.50 -15.57 5.97
CA ASP A 392 22.36 -16.48 5.88
C ASP A 392 21.27 -15.87 4.95
N PRO A 393 20.93 -16.51 3.81
CA PRO A 393 19.95 -16.02 2.84
C PRO A 393 18.56 -15.75 3.43
N SER A 394 18.14 -16.55 4.42
CA SER A 394 16.79 -16.49 5.01
C SER A 394 16.54 -15.20 5.79
N PHE A 395 17.60 -14.52 6.23
CA PHE A 395 17.53 -13.23 6.93
C PHE A 395 18.05 -12.08 6.08
N ALA A 396 18.29 -12.28 4.78
CA ALA A 396 18.91 -11.28 3.92
C ALA A 396 18.09 -9.98 3.81
N GLY A 397 16.77 -10.05 4.00
CA GLY A 397 15.87 -8.89 4.05
C GLY A 397 15.86 -8.12 5.37
N ILE A 398 16.42 -8.68 6.45
CA ILE A 398 16.44 -8.07 7.79
C ILE A 398 17.78 -7.36 7.96
N LYS A 399 17.89 -6.19 7.33
CA LYS A 399 19.03 -5.27 7.48
C LYS A 399 18.56 -3.92 7.97
N MET A 400 19.43 -3.25 8.70
CA MET A 400 19.25 -1.84 9.03
C MET A 400 20.21 -1.02 8.19
N ASP A 401 19.66 -0.20 7.30
CA ASP A 401 20.42 0.75 6.49
C ASP A 401 20.12 2.18 6.96
N ASN A 402 20.60 3.18 6.23
CA ASN A 402 20.34 4.58 6.58
C ASN A 402 18.89 5.01 6.29
N LYS A 403 18.07 4.15 5.68
CA LYS A 403 16.71 4.48 5.25
C LYS A 403 15.65 3.72 6.04
N SER A 404 16.00 2.58 6.61
CA SER A 404 15.06 1.69 7.28
C SER A 404 15.70 0.75 8.30
N CYS A 405 14.87 0.30 9.23
CA CYS A 405 15.16 -0.75 10.19
C CYS A 405 14.41 -2.03 9.82
N GLY A 406 15.12 -2.99 9.22
CA GLY A 406 14.60 -4.32 8.91
C GLY A 406 14.10 -5.10 10.15
N ILE A 407 14.66 -4.83 11.33
CA ILE A 407 14.29 -5.47 12.60
C ILE A 407 12.90 -5.01 13.07
N CYS A 408 12.58 -3.73 12.88
CA CYS A 408 11.41 -3.09 13.48
C CYS A 408 10.31 -2.70 12.50
N GLY A 409 10.53 -2.78 11.18
CA GLY A 409 9.50 -2.34 10.22
C GLY A 409 9.56 -0.86 9.83
N VAL A 410 10.49 -0.10 10.39
CA VAL A 410 10.44 1.36 10.37
C VAL A 410 11.26 1.93 9.21
N TYR A 411 10.72 2.93 8.50
CA TYR A 411 11.48 3.73 7.53
C TYR A 411 11.84 5.09 8.16
N PHE A 412 13.13 5.38 8.25
CA PHE A 412 13.62 6.63 8.86
C PHE A 412 13.21 7.87 8.06
N GLU A 413 13.02 7.72 6.74
CA GLU A 413 12.53 8.79 5.87
C GLU A 413 11.10 9.25 6.24
N GLN A 414 10.30 8.39 6.89
CA GLN A 414 8.95 8.70 7.36
C GLN A 414 8.92 9.38 8.73
N LEU A 415 10.04 9.33 9.46
CA LEU A 415 10.19 9.89 10.80
C LEU A 415 10.89 11.26 10.80
N VAL A 416 11.51 11.66 9.69
CA VAL A 416 12.07 13.01 9.51
C VAL A 416 10.91 13.98 9.25
N THR A 417 10.41 14.63 10.31
CA THR A 417 9.22 15.50 10.24
C THR A 417 9.49 16.93 9.76
N SER A 418 10.75 17.37 9.69
CA SER A 418 11.12 18.68 9.13
C SER A 418 12.64 18.80 8.96
N ILE A 419 13.11 19.10 7.74
CA ILE A 419 14.49 19.52 7.50
C ILE A 419 14.52 21.04 7.71
N HIS A 420 14.81 21.49 8.93
CA HIS A 420 15.15 22.89 9.15
C HIS A 420 16.67 23.07 9.08
N ASP A 421 17.06 24.06 8.28
CA ASP A 421 18.38 24.66 8.08
C ASP A 421 19.56 23.73 7.79
N GLY A 422 19.99 23.76 6.52
CA GLY A 422 21.36 23.43 6.08
C GLY A 422 21.81 21.97 6.16
N ASN A 423 21.13 21.11 6.91
CA ASN A 423 21.53 19.71 7.05
C ASN A 423 20.93 18.83 5.95
N SER A 424 21.81 18.19 5.16
CA SER A 424 21.42 17.19 4.16
C SER A 424 20.43 16.19 4.75
N LYS A 425 19.37 15.85 3.99
CA LYS A 425 18.37 14.80 4.29
C LYS A 425 19.00 13.51 4.81
N GLU A 426 20.21 13.20 4.36
CA GLU A 426 20.99 12.04 4.78
C GLU A 426 21.49 12.12 6.24
N ASN A 427 21.83 13.31 6.73
CA ASN A 427 22.21 13.53 8.14
C ASN A 427 20.99 13.44 9.07
N ALA A 428 19.84 13.98 8.65
CA ALA A 428 18.60 13.88 9.41
C ALA A 428 18.15 12.41 9.57
N MET A 429 18.21 11.61 8.49
CA MET A 429 17.93 10.17 8.57
C MET A 429 18.93 9.41 9.45
N LEU A 430 20.21 9.83 9.47
CA LEU A 430 21.21 9.24 10.35
C LEU A 430 20.93 9.54 11.83
N GLN A 431 20.39 10.72 12.14
CA GLN A 431 20.02 11.10 13.50
C GLN A 431 18.78 10.35 13.99
N VAL A 432 17.72 10.32 13.18
CA VAL A 432 16.51 9.51 13.44
C VAL A 432 16.87 8.04 13.63
N ARG A 433 17.80 7.50 12.84
CA ARG A 433 18.31 6.14 13.02
C ARG A 433 18.94 5.94 14.41
N LYS A 434 19.78 6.88 14.86
CA LYS A 434 20.42 6.80 16.18
C LYS A 434 19.40 6.84 17.31
N GLU A 435 18.41 7.73 17.20
CA GLU A 435 17.31 7.85 18.16
C GLU A 435 16.45 6.58 18.18
N HIS A 436 16.10 6.03 17.02
CA HIS A 436 15.41 4.75 16.91
C HIS A 436 16.18 3.60 17.57
N MET A 437 17.49 3.50 17.32
CA MET A 437 18.34 2.46 17.93
C MET A 437 18.41 2.58 19.47
N ALA A 438 18.22 3.77 20.01
CA ALA A 438 18.18 4.01 21.46
C ALA A 438 16.83 3.66 22.10
N THR A 439 15.78 3.43 21.33
CA THR A 439 14.45 3.08 21.87
C THR A 439 14.44 1.70 22.54
N LEU A 440 13.69 1.57 23.63
CA LEU A 440 13.49 0.29 24.33
C LEU A 440 12.83 -0.76 23.42
N ASP A 441 11.92 -0.35 22.53
CA ASP A 441 11.28 -1.24 21.57
C ASP A 441 12.27 -1.83 20.56
N HIS A 442 13.20 -1.01 20.04
CA HIS A 442 14.25 -1.51 19.16
C HIS A 442 15.17 -2.50 19.88
N GLN A 443 15.59 -2.17 21.10
CA GLN A 443 16.45 -3.05 21.90
C GLN A 443 15.77 -4.39 22.18
N ARG A 444 14.50 -4.38 22.57
CA ARG A 444 13.70 -5.59 22.77
C ARG A 444 13.56 -6.41 21.49
N ASN A 445 13.17 -5.78 20.38
CA ASN A 445 13.00 -6.48 19.10
C ASN A 445 14.33 -7.04 18.56
N SER A 446 15.44 -6.34 18.77
CA SER A 446 16.78 -6.80 18.43
C SER A 446 17.17 -8.05 19.25
N GLN A 447 16.92 -8.04 20.56
CA GLN A 447 17.18 -9.20 21.43
C GLN A 447 16.31 -10.41 21.04
N GLU A 448 15.02 -10.20 20.78
CA GLU A 448 14.12 -11.26 20.36
C GLU A 448 14.48 -11.81 18.97
N LEU A 449 14.90 -10.96 18.03
CA LEU A 449 15.42 -11.40 16.73
C LEU A 449 16.69 -12.24 16.89
N MET A 450 17.60 -11.86 17.79
CA MET A 450 18.81 -12.64 18.06
C MET A 450 18.47 -14.01 18.65
N LYS A 451 17.52 -14.08 19.59
CA LYS A 451 17.02 -15.37 20.10
C LYS A 451 16.42 -16.20 18.98
N PHE A 452 15.57 -15.61 18.15
CA PHE A 452 14.95 -16.30 17.02
C PHE A 452 15.97 -16.80 16.00
N LYS A 453 16.97 -15.99 15.62
CA LYS A 453 18.06 -16.42 14.72
C LYS A 453 18.82 -17.60 15.30
N LYS A 454 19.15 -17.54 16.59
CA LYS A 454 19.81 -18.64 17.29
C LYS A 454 18.96 -19.91 17.25
N THR A 455 17.69 -19.83 17.62
CA THR A 455 16.75 -20.97 17.54
C THR A 455 16.62 -21.50 16.12
N TYR A 456 16.52 -20.61 15.12
CA TYR A 456 16.41 -21.00 13.72
C TYR A 456 17.65 -21.80 13.27
N GLN A 457 18.85 -21.27 13.51
CA GLN A 457 20.10 -21.88 13.06
C GLN A 457 20.47 -23.15 13.84
N GLU A 458 20.27 -23.15 15.16
CA GLU A 458 20.67 -24.29 16.01
C GLU A 458 19.64 -25.43 16.00
N PHE A 459 18.36 -25.14 15.77
CA PHE A 459 17.28 -26.10 16.01
C PHE A 459 16.36 -26.32 14.80
N ILE A 460 15.90 -25.26 14.14
CA ILE A 460 14.86 -25.37 13.11
C ILE A 460 15.45 -25.79 11.76
N GLU A 461 16.46 -25.07 11.30
CA GLU A 461 17.09 -25.29 10.00
C GLU A 461 17.73 -26.68 9.88
N PRO A 462 18.50 -27.19 10.86
CA PRO A 462 19.09 -28.52 10.76
C PRO A 462 18.04 -29.63 10.60
N LYS A 463 16.91 -29.51 11.31
CA LYS A 463 15.82 -30.50 11.27
C LYS A 463 15.06 -30.46 9.96
N LEU A 464 14.72 -29.26 9.47
CA LEU A 464 14.11 -29.11 8.16
C LEU A 464 15.03 -29.61 7.05
N LYS A 465 16.33 -29.37 7.16
CA LYS A 465 17.32 -29.84 6.19
C LYS A 465 17.39 -31.38 6.16
N ASP A 466 17.47 -32.04 7.31
CA ASP A 466 17.50 -33.51 7.40
C ASP A 466 16.26 -34.14 6.76
N VAL A 467 15.07 -33.61 7.07
CA VAL A 467 13.81 -34.09 6.47
C VAL A 467 13.76 -33.81 4.97
N LYS A 468 14.18 -32.64 4.52
CA LYS A 468 14.19 -32.29 3.09
C LYS A 468 15.17 -33.18 2.31
N THR A 469 16.38 -33.40 2.81
CA THR A 469 17.33 -34.30 2.17
C THR A 469 16.75 -35.71 2.07
N PHE A 470 16.04 -36.17 3.12
CA PHE A 470 15.33 -37.45 3.06
C PHE A 470 14.15 -37.47 2.06
N LEU A 471 13.42 -36.38 1.89
CA LEU A 471 12.29 -36.34 0.94
C LEU A 471 12.75 -36.19 -0.51
N TYR A 472 13.71 -35.31 -0.77
CA TYR A 472 14.05 -34.83 -2.12
C TYR A 472 15.35 -35.43 -2.68
N ASP A 473 16.33 -35.75 -1.83
CA ASP A 473 17.69 -36.09 -2.27
C ASP A 473 18.06 -37.56 -2.03
N SER A 474 17.22 -38.31 -1.32
CA SER A 474 17.47 -39.70 -0.91
C SER A 474 17.30 -40.74 -2.03
N GLY A 475 16.76 -40.34 -3.18
CA GLY A 475 16.45 -41.26 -4.28
C GLY A 475 15.23 -42.16 -4.04
N PHE A 476 14.53 -42.01 -2.92
CA PHE A 476 13.38 -42.84 -2.54
C PHE A 476 12.05 -42.52 -3.26
N GLY A 477 12.04 -41.52 -4.15
CA GLY A 477 10.84 -41.16 -4.94
C GLY A 477 9.66 -40.65 -4.12
N LEU A 478 9.86 -40.21 -2.87
CA LEU A 478 8.79 -39.90 -1.90
C LEU A 478 7.95 -38.66 -2.25
N VAL A 479 8.38 -37.89 -3.23
CA VAL A 479 7.71 -36.68 -3.73
C VAL A 479 6.76 -37.02 -4.88
N ASP A 480 6.99 -38.14 -5.58
CA ASP A 480 6.11 -38.60 -6.65
C ASP A 480 5.00 -39.47 -6.08
N GLN A 481 3.77 -38.94 -6.11
CA GLN A 481 2.60 -39.63 -5.59
C GLN A 481 2.36 -40.98 -6.29
N SER A 482 2.61 -41.08 -7.60
CA SER A 482 2.47 -42.33 -8.36
C SER A 482 3.47 -43.39 -7.88
N TYR A 483 4.70 -42.95 -7.61
CA TYR A 483 5.74 -43.83 -7.06
C TYR A 483 5.40 -44.28 -5.63
N VAL A 484 4.92 -43.35 -4.79
CA VAL A 484 4.49 -43.64 -3.42
C VAL A 484 3.33 -44.64 -3.40
N GLU A 485 2.31 -44.44 -4.23
CA GLU A 485 1.17 -45.36 -4.35
C GLU A 485 1.61 -46.74 -4.83
N LYS A 486 2.51 -46.81 -5.83
CA LYS A 486 2.98 -48.07 -6.39
C LYS A 486 3.81 -48.91 -5.42
N HIS A 487 4.68 -48.28 -4.64
CA HIS A 487 5.69 -48.97 -3.84
C HIS A 487 5.39 -48.98 -2.34
N TYR A 488 4.50 -48.12 -1.84
CA TYR A 488 4.23 -47.97 -0.41
C TYR A 488 2.75 -48.07 0.00
N ALA A 489 1.78 -48.10 -0.93
CA ALA A 489 0.34 -48.15 -0.58
C ALA A 489 -0.07 -49.38 0.25
N GLN A 490 0.61 -50.51 0.07
CA GLN A 490 0.33 -51.74 0.82
C GLN A 490 0.73 -51.65 2.30
N HIS A 491 1.49 -50.62 2.67
CA HIS A 491 2.07 -50.45 4.00
C HIS A 491 1.26 -49.50 4.90
N GLN A 492 0.11 -48.97 4.44
CA GLN A 492 -0.83 -48.12 5.19
C GLN A 492 -0.19 -46.91 5.91
N MET A 493 0.91 -46.37 5.40
CA MET A 493 1.60 -45.23 6.01
C MET A 493 1.30 -43.92 5.30
N ASP A 494 1.09 -42.86 6.09
CA ASP A 494 0.86 -41.49 5.58
C ASP A 494 2.20 -40.77 5.31
N ILE A 495 2.86 -41.18 4.23
CA ILE A 495 4.14 -40.60 3.79
C ILE A 495 3.96 -39.12 3.36
N GLN A 496 2.78 -38.77 2.83
CA GLN A 496 2.44 -37.42 2.36
C GLN A 496 2.31 -36.40 3.50
N ARG A 497 2.23 -36.87 4.75
CA ARG A 497 2.25 -36.02 5.93
C ARG A 497 3.55 -35.24 6.10
N LEU A 498 4.70 -35.81 5.74
CA LEU A 498 6.00 -35.15 5.91
C LEU A 498 6.17 -33.93 4.99
N PRO A 499 5.95 -34.02 3.65
CA PRO A 499 5.97 -32.85 2.77
C PRO A 499 4.98 -31.76 3.20
N THR A 500 3.78 -32.17 3.64
CA THR A 500 2.74 -31.23 4.10
C THR A 500 3.17 -30.48 5.36
N LEU A 501 3.76 -31.17 6.34
CA LEU A 501 4.28 -30.53 7.56
C LEU A 501 5.46 -29.61 7.28
N VAL A 502 6.38 -30.00 6.39
CA VAL A 502 7.51 -29.15 5.96
C VAL A 502 6.97 -27.86 5.34
N ALA A 503 6.06 -27.95 4.37
CA ALA A 503 5.48 -26.77 3.72
C ALA A 503 4.74 -25.85 4.71
N HIS A 504 4.06 -26.43 5.70
CA HIS A 504 3.38 -25.67 6.75
C HIS A 504 4.37 -24.94 7.67
N ILE A 505 5.42 -25.61 8.13
CA ILE A 505 6.45 -25.00 8.98
C ILE A 505 7.16 -23.86 8.23
N GLU A 506 7.47 -24.05 6.96
CA GLU A 506 8.09 -23.00 6.13
C GLU A 506 7.18 -21.79 5.95
N LYS A 507 5.88 -22.02 5.72
CA LYS A 507 4.89 -20.95 5.64
C LYS A 507 4.81 -20.15 6.94
N GLU A 508 4.77 -20.83 8.09
CA GLU A 508 4.74 -20.20 9.41
C GLU A 508 6.03 -19.43 9.72
N LEU A 509 7.19 -19.98 9.39
CA LEU A 509 8.48 -19.29 9.51
C LEU A 509 8.53 -18.04 8.64
N GLN A 510 8.01 -18.12 7.41
CA GLN A 510 7.94 -16.98 6.50
C GLN A 510 6.97 -15.91 7.01
N LEU A 511 5.80 -16.29 7.53
CA LEU A 511 4.86 -15.36 8.16
C LEU A 511 5.48 -14.66 9.37
N LYS A 512 6.27 -15.37 10.18
CA LYS A 512 6.98 -14.81 11.33
C LYS A 512 8.09 -13.84 10.92
N ILE A 513 8.88 -14.20 9.90
CA ILE A 513 9.90 -13.33 9.31
C ILE A 513 9.26 -12.06 8.71
N ASN A 514 8.10 -12.20 8.05
CA ASN A 514 7.39 -11.11 7.39
C ASN A 514 6.68 -10.17 8.36
N SER A 515 6.03 -10.72 9.39
CA SER A 515 5.34 -9.96 10.45
C SER A 515 6.29 -9.27 11.42
N ARG A 516 7.57 -9.67 11.42
CA ARG A 516 8.62 -9.13 12.32
C ARG A 516 8.27 -9.28 13.80
N MET A 517 7.43 -10.26 14.11
CA MET A 517 7.09 -10.66 15.46
C MET A 517 8.07 -11.73 15.93
N TRP A 518 9.15 -11.28 16.55
CA TRP A 518 10.26 -12.15 16.95
C TRP A 518 9.97 -12.99 18.20
N LYS A 519 8.89 -12.68 18.93
CA LYS A 519 8.49 -13.43 20.12
C LYS A 519 8.19 -14.89 19.76
N HIS A 520 8.56 -15.79 20.65
CA HIS A 520 8.40 -17.22 20.43
C HIS A 520 6.93 -17.66 20.58
N GLU A 521 6.16 -17.63 19.50
CA GLU A 521 4.87 -18.33 19.42
C GLU A 521 5.12 -19.83 19.22
N GLY A 522 4.67 -20.66 20.17
CA GLY A 522 4.95 -22.10 20.24
C GLY A 522 4.38 -22.95 19.09
N LEU A 523 3.74 -22.34 18.10
CA LEU A 523 3.14 -23.03 16.95
C LEU A 523 4.20 -23.72 16.08
N VAL A 524 5.30 -23.02 15.79
CA VAL A 524 6.43 -23.58 15.02
C VAL A 524 7.08 -24.75 15.77
N ASP A 525 7.26 -24.63 17.09
CA ASP A 525 7.81 -25.71 17.92
C ASP A 525 6.91 -26.94 17.94
N MET A 526 5.60 -26.73 18.07
CA MET A 526 4.62 -27.82 18.06
C MET A 526 4.67 -28.57 16.73
N LYS A 527 4.69 -27.84 15.62
CA LYS A 527 4.76 -28.43 14.27
C LYS A 527 6.11 -29.08 13.98
N LEU A 528 7.21 -28.51 14.48
CA LEU A 528 8.53 -29.08 14.35
C LEU A 528 8.65 -30.38 15.16
N LYS A 529 8.10 -30.45 16.38
CA LYS A 529 8.01 -31.70 17.16
C LYS A 529 7.14 -32.74 16.46
N GLU A 530 6.01 -32.32 15.88
CA GLU A 530 5.16 -33.20 15.08
C GLU A 530 5.95 -33.77 13.88
N LEU A 531 6.69 -32.91 13.16
CA LEU A 531 7.54 -33.32 12.04
C LEU A 531 8.60 -34.33 12.48
N GLU A 532 9.31 -34.07 13.58
CA GLU A 532 10.35 -34.98 14.10
C GLU A 532 9.80 -36.35 14.49
N ASN A 533 8.65 -36.39 15.17
CA ASN A 533 8.05 -37.64 15.59
C ASN A 533 7.63 -38.49 14.38
N ASN A 534 7.02 -37.87 13.37
CA ASN A 534 6.68 -38.54 12.12
C ASN A 534 7.96 -38.99 11.39
N PHE A 535 8.98 -38.13 11.32
CA PHE A 535 10.23 -38.43 10.63
C PHE A 535 10.99 -39.60 11.26
N ARG A 536 11.11 -39.64 12.59
CA ARG A 536 11.74 -40.74 13.33
C ARG A 536 11.03 -42.08 13.11
N THR A 537 9.72 -42.05 12.89
CA THR A 537 8.92 -43.26 12.65
C THR A 537 9.03 -43.71 11.19
N LEU A 538 8.94 -42.78 10.25
CA LEU A 538 8.87 -43.08 8.81
C LEU A 538 10.23 -43.39 8.19
N LYS A 539 11.30 -42.70 8.61
CA LYS A 539 12.65 -42.85 8.05
C LYS A 539 13.17 -44.30 8.06
N PRO A 540 13.31 -44.98 9.22
CA PRO A 540 13.87 -46.33 9.25
C PRO A 540 13.02 -47.35 8.48
N TYR A 541 11.70 -47.12 8.42
CA TYR A 541 10.78 -48.00 7.71
C TYR A 541 10.94 -47.90 6.19
N ILE A 542 11.01 -46.66 5.67
CA ILE A 542 11.22 -46.42 4.24
C ILE A 542 12.59 -46.93 3.80
N GLU A 543 13.64 -46.70 4.60
CA GLU A 543 14.98 -47.24 4.35
C GLU A 543 14.94 -48.78 4.25
N GLN A 544 14.25 -49.45 5.17
CA GLN A 544 14.10 -50.91 5.15
C GLN A 544 13.36 -51.44 3.92
N ILE A 545 12.27 -50.79 3.52
CA ILE A 545 11.52 -51.19 2.30
C ILE A 545 12.38 -50.99 1.07
N HIS A 546 13.07 -49.86 0.98
CA HIS A 546 13.89 -49.53 -0.16
C HIS A 546 15.07 -50.50 -0.31
N ASP A 547 15.69 -50.93 0.80
CA ASP A 547 16.73 -51.96 0.79
C ASP A 547 16.21 -53.31 0.30
N LYS A 548 14.98 -53.70 0.68
CA LYS A 548 14.34 -54.92 0.16
C LYS A 548 14.10 -54.84 -1.35
N LEU A 549 13.52 -53.74 -1.83
CA LEU A 549 13.29 -53.52 -3.26
C LEU A 549 14.60 -53.54 -4.06
N ARG A 550 15.68 -53.02 -3.48
CA ARG A 550 17.01 -53.07 -4.09
C ARG A 550 17.54 -54.50 -4.20
N GLN A 551 17.44 -55.29 -3.12
CA GLN A 551 17.86 -56.70 -3.12
C GLN A 551 17.06 -57.52 -4.14
N GLU A 552 15.74 -57.35 -4.20
CA GLU A 552 14.87 -58.02 -5.18
C GLU A 552 15.25 -57.66 -6.62
N ASN A 553 15.53 -56.38 -6.90
CA ASN A 553 15.96 -55.93 -8.22
C ASN A 553 17.34 -56.49 -8.61
N GLU A 554 18.28 -56.56 -7.66
CA GLU A 554 19.60 -57.14 -7.90
C GLU A 554 19.53 -58.66 -8.14
N GLU A 555 18.64 -59.37 -7.45
CA GLU A 555 18.39 -60.80 -7.68
C GLU A 555 17.73 -61.05 -9.05
N MET A 556 16.71 -60.27 -9.42
CA MET A 556 16.09 -60.37 -10.74
C MET A 556 17.10 -60.07 -11.87
N ALA A 557 17.96 -59.07 -11.70
CA ALA A 557 19.00 -58.75 -12.67
C ALA A 557 20.03 -59.88 -12.81
N LYS A 558 20.43 -60.52 -11.71
CA LYS A 558 21.32 -61.69 -11.72
C LYS A 558 20.68 -62.89 -12.40
N GLN A 559 19.38 -63.15 -12.16
CA GLN A 559 18.64 -64.22 -12.83
C GLN A 559 18.53 -63.97 -14.33
N ALA A 560 18.19 -62.74 -14.75
CA ALA A 560 18.12 -62.35 -16.15
C ALA A 560 19.48 -62.48 -16.88
N ALA A 561 20.57 -62.13 -16.21
CA ALA A 561 21.93 -62.29 -16.75
C ALA A 561 22.34 -63.77 -16.86
N ALA A 562 21.95 -64.62 -15.90
CA ALA A 562 22.19 -66.06 -15.94
C ALA A 562 21.39 -66.78 -17.03
N SER A 563 20.19 -66.29 -17.38
CA SER A 563 19.37 -66.83 -18.47
C SER A 563 19.82 -66.43 -19.89
N ASN A 564 20.76 -65.47 -20.02
CA ASN A 564 21.27 -64.97 -21.29
C ASN A 564 22.66 -65.53 -21.68
N ILE A 565 23.11 -66.63 -21.06
CA ILE A 565 24.32 -67.33 -21.51
C ILE A 565 24.05 -67.95 -22.89
N PRO A 566 24.82 -67.62 -23.95
CA PRO A 566 24.66 -68.23 -25.26
C PRO A 566 24.90 -69.74 -25.14
N ARG A 567 23.95 -70.56 -25.61
CA ARG A 567 24.22 -71.96 -25.94
C ARG A 567 25.34 -71.96 -26.98
N THR A 568 26.55 -72.35 -26.59
CA THR A 568 27.55 -72.79 -27.55
C THR A 568 27.00 -74.02 -28.23
N GLU A 569 26.60 -73.88 -29.49
CA GLU A 569 26.35 -75.00 -30.38
C GLU A 569 27.64 -75.80 -30.52
N SER A 570 27.69 -76.93 -29.81
CA SER A 570 28.56 -78.04 -30.20
C SER A 570 27.88 -78.76 -31.37
N TRP A 571 28.48 -78.71 -32.54
CA TRP A 571 28.30 -79.75 -33.55
C TRP A 571 29.68 -80.11 -34.10
N GLU A 572 30.06 -81.35 -33.74
CA GLU A 572 30.96 -82.21 -34.52
C GLU A 572 30.44 -82.42 -35.95
#